data_AF-A0A0Q6S7C9-F1
#
_entry.id   AF-A0A0Q6S7C9-F1
#
_cell.length_a   1.000
_cell.length_b   1.000
_cell.length_c   1.000
_cell.angle_alpha   90.00
_cell.angle_beta   90.00
_cell.angle_gamma   90.00
#
_symmetry.space_group_name_H-M   'P 1'
#
loop_
_entity.id
_entity.type
_entity.pdbx_description
1 polymer ?
#
loop_
_entity_poly.entity_id
_entity_poly.type
_entity_poly.pdbx_seq_one_letter_code
_entity_poly.pdbx_strand_id
1 'polypeptide(L)'
;MTMAELSTQVQDLYVAYFGRPADYFGLQYWTKMAATPSGFAGMVQAFATSAEYQGMVSGMDNRALVDTVYEHLFGRAAETAGVDYWAGLLDSKVISIADVVTSVASGAQGLDNVVFQDKVQTAEIFTDHVDQANERLAYTGANANTLAHDYLAAIKDEASAAYALDPANIDALIAKISTVIYTAGMEEPVHLVGVQPG
;
A
#
# COMPACT_ATOMS: atom_id res chain seq x y z
N MET A 1 -3.26 -6.42 -20.79
CA MET A 1 -2.61 -5.34 -20.04
C MET A 1 -1.13 -5.33 -20.39
N THR A 2 -0.55 -4.14 -20.48
CA THR A 2 0.90 -3.94 -20.61
C THR A 2 1.59 -4.18 -19.26
N MET A 3 2.92 -4.28 -19.26
CA MET A 3 3.68 -4.36 -18.00
C MET A 3 3.53 -3.10 -17.13
N ALA A 4 3.35 -1.94 -17.74
CA ALA A 4 3.10 -0.69 -17.02
C ALA A 4 1.74 -0.74 -16.30
N GLU A 5 0.67 -1.13 -17.00
CA GLU A 5 -0.66 -1.28 -16.40
C GLU A 5 -0.69 -2.30 -15.25
N LEU A 6 0.09 -3.40 -15.37
CA LEU A 6 0.23 -4.37 -14.30
C LEU A 6 1.01 -3.80 -13.11
N SER A 7 2.04 -2.99 -13.35
CA SER A 7 2.82 -2.33 -12.30
C SER A 7 1.95 -1.36 -11.51
N THR A 8 1.12 -0.56 -12.18
CA THR A 8 0.12 0.30 -11.54
C THR A 8 -0.85 -0.50 -10.67
N GLN A 9 -1.36 -1.63 -11.17
CA GLN A 9 -2.24 -2.50 -10.37
C GLN A 9 -1.57 -3.11 -9.14
N VAL A 10 -0.26 -3.34 -9.19
CA VAL A 10 0.50 -3.77 -8.01
C VAL A 10 0.57 -2.60 -7.02
N GLN A 11 0.86 -1.39 -7.47
CA GLN A 11 0.85 -0.19 -6.62
C GLN A 11 -0.52 0.04 -5.99
N ASP A 12 -1.62 -0.14 -6.73
CA ASP A 12 -2.99 -0.07 -6.20
C ASP A 12 -3.14 -0.96 -4.95
N LEU A 13 -2.66 -2.21 -5.01
CA LEU A 13 -2.74 -3.13 -3.88
C LEU A 13 -1.81 -2.76 -2.74
N TYR A 14 -0.61 -2.24 -3.01
CA TYR A 14 0.28 -1.76 -1.95
C TYR A 14 -0.33 -0.57 -1.20
N VAL A 15 -0.90 0.38 -1.94
CA VAL A 15 -1.64 1.50 -1.35
C VAL A 15 -2.84 0.99 -0.56
N ALA A 16 -3.65 0.10 -1.12
CA ALA A 16 -4.87 -0.38 -0.47
C ALA A 16 -4.60 -1.18 0.83
N TYR A 17 -3.66 -2.13 0.78
CA TYR A 17 -3.38 -3.01 1.92
C TYR A 17 -2.45 -2.39 2.94
N PHE A 18 -1.41 -1.66 2.49
CA PHE A 18 -0.33 -1.21 3.36
C PHE A 18 -0.23 0.30 3.47
N GLY A 19 -1.03 1.07 2.74
CA GLY A 19 -1.03 2.53 2.77
C GLY A 19 0.28 3.16 2.32
N ARG A 20 1.16 2.43 1.62
CA ARG A 20 2.51 2.86 1.24
C ARG A 20 2.89 2.42 -0.17
N PRO A 21 3.92 3.01 -0.80
CA PRO A 21 4.43 2.56 -2.10
C PRO A 21 5.01 1.15 -2.07
N ALA A 22 4.96 0.45 -3.19
CA ALA A 22 5.63 -0.84 -3.34
C ALA A 22 7.15 -0.70 -3.16
N ASP A 23 7.77 -1.68 -2.49
CA ASP A 23 9.22 -1.78 -2.51
C ASP A 23 9.70 -2.25 -3.90
N TYR A 24 10.94 -1.91 -4.25
CA TYR A 24 11.48 -2.17 -5.58
C TYR A 24 11.41 -3.66 -5.97
N PHE A 25 11.77 -4.57 -5.05
CA PHE A 25 11.81 -5.99 -5.36
C PHE A 25 10.42 -6.61 -5.39
N GLY A 26 9.54 -6.18 -4.48
CA GLY A 26 8.13 -6.52 -4.44
C GLY A 26 7.39 -6.13 -5.71
N LEU A 27 7.57 -4.88 -6.18
CA LEU A 27 6.94 -4.40 -7.42
C LEU A 27 7.33 -5.29 -8.62
N GLN A 28 8.62 -5.59 -8.77
CA GLN A 28 9.12 -6.45 -9.85
C GLN A 28 8.54 -7.88 -9.78
N TYR A 29 8.56 -8.48 -8.59
CA TYR A 29 8.06 -9.84 -8.38
C TYR A 29 6.57 -9.93 -8.69
N TRP A 30 5.78 -9.04 -8.10
CA TRP A 30 4.32 -9.06 -8.22
C TRP A 30 3.84 -8.66 -9.59
N THR A 31 4.49 -7.71 -10.27
CA THR A 31 4.15 -7.36 -11.66
C THR A 31 4.35 -8.55 -12.60
N LYS A 32 5.48 -9.27 -12.44
CA LYS A 32 5.73 -10.50 -13.19
C LYS A 32 4.68 -11.57 -12.89
N MET A 33 4.23 -11.67 -11.65
CA MET A 33 3.25 -12.68 -11.25
C MET A 33 1.84 -12.33 -11.73
N ALA A 34 1.44 -11.07 -11.66
CA ALA A 34 0.18 -10.56 -12.19
C ALA A 34 0.03 -10.79 -13.70
N ALA A 35 1.12 -10.91 -14.46
CA ALA A 35 1.09 -11.27 -15.87
C ALA A 35 0.65 -12.73 -16.15
N THR A 36 0.49 -13.56 -15.12
CA THR A 36 0.01 -14.95 -15.26
C THR A 36 -1.52 -15.05 -15.07
N PRO A 37 -2.20 -16.07 -15.65
CA PRO A 37 -3.67 -16.16 -15.66
C PRO A 37 -4.39 -16.08 -14.30
N SER A 38 -3.70 -16.42 -13.20
CA SER A 38 -4.28 -16.37 -11.83
C SER A 38 -3.43 -15.56 -10.86
N GLY A 39 -2.34 -14.93 -11.33
CA GLY A 39 -1.37 -14.33 -10.43
C GLY A 39 -1.87 -13.09 -9.73
N PHE A 40 -2.72 -12.28 -10.40
CA PHE A 40 -3.32 -11.10 -9.76
C PHE A 40 -4.26 -11.49 -8.60
N ALA A 41 -5.17 -12.45 -8.83
CA ALA A 41 -6.04 -12.96 -7.77
C ALA A 41 -5.24 -13.62 -6.63
N GLY A 42 -4.16 -14.34 -6.97
CA GLY A 42 -3.22 -14.89 -6.00
C GLY A 42 -2.53 -13.82 -5.16
N MET A 43 -2.12 -12.70 -5.77
CA MET A 43 -1.50 -11.57 -5.09
C MET A 43 -2.44 -10.93 -4.07
N VAL A 44 -3.70 -10.66 -4.44
CA VAL A 44 -4.71 -10.09 -3.52
C VAL A 44 -4.83 -10.95 -2.25
N GLN A 45 -4.91 -12.28 -2.41
CA GLN A 45 -4.99 -13.21 -1.27
C GLN A 45 -3.69 -13.25 -0.47
N ALA A 46 -2.54 -13.21 -1.15
CA ALA A 46 -1.23 -13.23 -0.51
C ALA A 46 -1.01 -11.97 0.36
N PHE A 47 -1.48 -10.80 -0.08
CA PHE A 47 -1.37 -9.55 0.68
C PHE A 47 -2.23 -9.62 1.95
N ALA A 48 -3.51 -10.01 1.81
CA ALA A 48 -4.46 -10.14 2.92
C ALA A 48 -4.00 -11.14 4.01
N THR A 49 -3.22 -12.15 3.63
CA THR A 49 -2.72 -13.21 4.53
C THR A 49 -1.25 -13.03 4.91
N SER A 50 -0.61 -11.96 4.46
CA SER A 50 0.79 -11.68 4.74
C SER A 50 1.03 -11.39 6.22
N ALA A 51 2.22 -11.76 6.72
CA ALA A 51 2.62 -11.47 8.09
C ALA A 51 2.65 -9.97 8.37
N GLU A 52 3.02 -9.15 7.39
CA GLU A 52 2.98 -7.69 7.50
C GLU A 52 1.55 -7.18 7.69
N TYR A 53 0.61 -7.61 6.84
CA TYR A 53 -0.77 -7.15 6.95
C TYR A 53 -1.40 -7.62 8.27
N GLN A 54 -1.22 -8.90 8.63
CA GLN A 54 -1.72 -9.46 9.88
C GLN A 54 -1.11 -8.80 11.12
N GLY A 55 0.17 -8.38 11.04
CA GLY A 55 0.82 -7.60 12.08
C GLY A 55 0.24 -6.19 12.20
N MET A 56 0.02 -5.52 11.06
CA MET A 56 -0.56 -4.18 11.00
C MET A 56 -1.97 -4.13 11.58
N VAL A 57 -2.81 -5.13 11.28
CA VAL A 57 -4.22 -5.17 11.71
C VAL A 57 -4.42 -5.94 13.02
N SER A 58 -3.34 -6.36 13.67
CA SER A 58 -3.42 -7.18 14.88
C SER A 58 -4.17 -6.45 16.00
N GLY A 59 -5.18 -7.11 16.57
CA GLY A 59 -6.00 -6.54 17.65
C GLY A 59 -7.07 -5.54 17.19
N MET A 60 -7.17 -5.24 15.90
CA MET A 60 -8.29 -4.47 15.35
C MET A 60 -9.55 -5.33 15.27
N ASP A 61 -10.71 -4.71 15.51
CA ASP A 61 -11.99 -5.31 15.14
C ASP A 61 -12.31 -5.05 13.65
N ASN A 62 -13.38 -5.66 13.15
CA ASN A 62 -13.76 -5.52 11.76
C ASN A 62 -14.16 -4.09 11.38
N ARG A 63 -14.61 -3.25 12.33
CA ARG A 63 -14.94 -1.85 12.05
C ARG A 63 -13.68 -1.02 11.85
N ALA A 64 -12.71 -1.15 12.75
CA ALA A 64 -11.40 -0.52 12.65
C ALA A 64 -10.62 -0.98 11.40
N LEU A 65 -10.75 -2.25 11.04
CA LEU A 65 -10.17 -2.80 9.83
C LEU A 65 -10.75 -2.15 8.56
N VAL A 66 -12.07 -1.99 8.48
CA VAL A 66 -12.73 -1.29 7.36
C VAL A 66 -12.31 0.18 7.30
N ASP A 67 -12.27 0.88 8.44
CA ASP A 67 -11.81 2.28 8.49
C ASP A 67 -10.36 2.42 7.99
N THR A 68 -9.49 1.46 8.32
CA THR A 68 -8.10 1.44 7.83
C THR A 68 -8.04 1.36 6.31
N VAL A 69 -8.89 0.55 5.67
CA VAL A 69 -8.97 0.45 4.21
C VAL A 69 -9.37 1.78 3.58
N TYR A 70 -10.34 2.49 4.17
CA TYR A 70 -10.76 3.81 3.69
C TYR A 70 -9.68 4.88 3.88
N GLU A 71 -8.95 4.88 5.00
CA GLU A 71 -7.84 5.81 5.20
C GLU A 71 -6.69 5.57 4.23
N HIS A 72 -6.39 4.30 3.95
CA HIS A 72 -5.38 3.92 2.98
C HIS A 72 -5.72 4.40 1.58
N LEU A 73 -6.93 4.08 1.09
CA LEU A 73 -7.38 4.40 -0.26
C LEU A 73 -7.72 5.88 -0.43
N PHE A 74 -8.51 6.45 0.47
CA PHE A 74 -9.18 7.74 0.28
C PHE A 74 -8.71 8.83 1.24
N GLY A 75 -7.86 8.48 2.20
CA GLY A 75 -7.35 9.44 3.16
C GLY A 75 -8.45 10.00 4.09
N ARG A 76 -9.52 9.27 4.32
CA ARG A 76 -10.58 9.70 5.23
C ARG A 76 -11.22 8.51 5.90
N ALA A 77 -11.86 8.76 7.04
CA ALA A 77 -12.69 7.78 7.70
C ALA A 77 -13.89 7.40 6.82
N ALA A 78 -14.33 6.16 6.93
CA ALA A 78 -15.52 5.67 6.26
C ALA A 78 -16.78 6.24 6.94
N GLU A 79 -17.87 6.33 6.18
CA GLU A 79 -19.17 6.64 6.76
C GLU A 79 -19.63 5.49 7.66
N THR A 80 -20.22 5.82 8.82
CA THR A 80 -20.65 4.82 9.82
C THR A 80 -21.52 3.72 9.22
N ALA A 81 -22.44 4.05 8.31
CA ALA A 81 -23.31 3.07 7.66
C ALA A 81 -22.54 2.10 6.75
N GLY A 82 -21.50 2.58 6.07
CA GLY A 82 -20.60 1.74 5.26
C GLY A 82 -19.78 0.80 6.14
N VAL A 83 -19.20 1.34 7.23
CA VAL A 83 -18.48 0.54 8.23
C VAL A 83 -19.35 -0.57 8.80
N ASP A 84 -20.58 -0.25 9.22
CA ASP A 84 -21.51 -1.22 9.79
C ASP A 84 -21.88 -2.32 8.79
N TYR A 85 -22.07 -1.96 7.52
CA TYR A 85 -22.35 -2.92 6.45
C TYR A 85 -21.19 -3.90 6.26
N TRP A 86 -19.97 -3.39 6.04
CA TRP A 86 -18.80 -4.22 5.79
C TRP A 86 -18.42 -5.04 7.03
N ALA A 87 -18.40 -4.43 8.21
CA ALA A 87 -18.07 -5.13 9.45
C ALA A 87 -19.06 -6.25 9.75
N GLY A 88 -20.37 -6.05 9.53
CA GLY A 88 -21.37 -7.11 9.71
C GLY A 88 -21.15 -8.30 8.78
N LEU A 89 -20.73 -8.07 7.53
CA LEU A 89 -20.39 -9.15 6.59
C LEU A 89 -19.11 -9.89 6.97
N LEU A 90 -18.11 -9.16 7.50
CA LEU A 90 -16.87 -9.75 8.02
C LEU A 90 -17.12 -10.57 9.30
N ASP A 91 -17.91 -10.04 10.24
CA ASP A 91 -18.28 -10.69 11.50
C ASP A 91 -19.01 -12.01 11.25
N SER A 92 -19.92 -12.00 10.27
CA SER A 92 -20.66 -13.20 9.83
C SER A 92 -19.86 -14.10 8.89
N LYS A 93 -18.62 -13.72 8.52
CA LYS A 93 -17.71 -14.44 7.61
C LYS A 93 -18.32 -14.71 6.24
N VAL A 94 -19.24 -13.86 5.80
CA VAL A 94 -19.86 -13.94 4.46
C VAL A 94 -18.86 -13.51 3.39
N ILE A 95 -17.99 -12.57 3.74
CA ILE A 95 -16.91 -12.08 2.89
C ILE A 95 -15.58 -12.06 3.65
N SER A 96 -14.49 -11.97 2.91
CA SER A 96 -13.15 -11.74 3.45
C SER A 96 -12.77 -10.25 3.41
N ILE A 97 -11.70 -9.88 4.12
CA ILE A 97 -11.13 -8.52 4.00
C ILE A 97 -10.67 -8.21 2.58
N ALA A 98 -10.22 -9.21 1.82
CA ALA A 98 -9.85 -9.04 0.42
C ALA A 98 -11.03 -8.60 -0.45
N ASP A 99 -12.23 -9.10 -0.16
CA ASP A 99 -13.46 -8.71 -0.86
C ASP A 99 -13.84 -7.25 -0.53
N VAL A 100 -13.64 -6.83 0.73
CA VAL A 100 -13.86 -5.43 1.15
C VAL A 100 -12.89 -4.50 0.43
N VAL A 101 -11.57 -4.79 0.49
CA VAL A 101 -10.55 -3.96 -0.19
C VAL A 101 -10.86 -3.81 -1.68
N THR A 102 -11.17 -4.92 -2.35
CA THR A 102 -11.50 -4.92 -3.79
C THR A 102 -12.77 -4.11 -4.08
N SER A 103 -13.81 -4.28 -3.27
CA SER A 103 -15.10 -3.62 -3.45
C SER A 103 -15.04 -2.12 -3.15
N VAL A 104 -14.31 -1.72 -2.11
CA VAL A 104 -14.12 -0.32 -1.75
C VAL A 104 -13.26 0.39 -2.80
N ALA A 105 -12.12 -0.19 -3.20
CA ALA A 105 -11.27 0.40 -4.22
C ALA A 105 -11.98 0.57 -5.58
N SER A 106 -12.73 -0.45 -6.03
CA SER A 106 -13.50 -0.37 -7.28
C SER A 106 -14.71 0.56 -7.22
N GLY A 107 -15.21 0.84 -6.01
CA GLY A 107 -16.30 1.78 -5.75
C GLY A 107 -15.86 3.25 -5.60
N ALA A 108 -14.55 3.55 -5.72
CA ALA A 108 -14.03 4.89 -5.59
C ALA A 108 -14.67 5.84 -6.61
N GLN A 109 -15.11 7.02 -6.16
CA GLN A 109 -15.77 8.01 -7.01
C GLN A 109 -15.52 9.43 -6.50
N GLY A 110 -15.70 10.43 -7.37
CA GLY A 110 -15.50 11.83 -6.98
C GLY A 110 -14.12 12.07 -6.37
N LEU A 111 -14.08 12.71 -5.21
CA LEU A 111 -12.83 12.99 -4.49
C LEU A 111 -12.09 11.72 -4.05
N ASP A 112 -12.81 10.64 -3.71
CA ASP A 112 -12.18 9.37 -3.29
C ASP A 112 -11.34 8.77 -4.42
N ASN A 113 -11.87 8.81 -5.65
CA ASN A 113 -11.13 8.36 -6.81
C ASN A 113 -9.92 9.26 -7.09
N VAL A 114 -10.06 10.58 -6.95
CA VAL A 114 -8.94 11.51 -7.15
C VAL A 114 -7.82 11.22 -6.14
N VAL A 115 -8.14 11.18 -4.85
CA VAL A 115 -7.15 10.91 -3.79
C VAL A 115 -6.51 9.54 -3.95
N PHE A 116 -7.29 8.51 -4.30
CA PHE A 116 -6.73 7.19 -4.51
C PHE A 116 -5.73 7.17 -5.68
N GLN A 117 -6.09 7.77 -6.82
CA GLN A 117 -5.20 7.87 -7.97
C GLN A 117 -3.96 8.72 -7.68
N ASP A 118 -4.09 9.81 -6.92
CA ASP A 118 -2.94 10.65 -6.53
C ASP A 118 -1.97 9.90 -5.59
N LYS A 119 -2.50 9.08 -4.67
CA LYS A 119 -1.69 8.19 -3.82
C LYS A 119 -0.95 7.14 -4.64
N VAL A 120 -1.63 6.53 -5.62
CA VAL A 120 -1.03 5.53 -6.52
C VAL A 120 0.05 6.17 -7.39
N GLN A 121 -0.22 7.34 -7.98
CA GLN A 121 0.77 8.07 -8.77
C GLN A 121 1.98 8.48 -7.92
N THR A 122 1.75 8.95 -6.69
CA THR A 122 2.83 9.24 -5.75
C THR A 122 3.65 7.99 -5.44
N ALA A 123 2.99 6.84 -5.27
CA ALA A 123 3.66 5.57 -5.06
C ALA A 123 4.50 5.13 -6.27
N GLU A 124 4.00 5.33 -7.50
CA GLU A 124 4.76 5.07 -8.73
C GLU A 124 6.01 5.94 -8.80
N ILE A 125 5.87 7.26 -8.64
CA ILE A 125 7.01 8.18 -8.67
C ILE A 125 8.01 7.84 -7.56
N PHE A 126 7.53 7.53 -6.36
CA PHE A 126 8.39 7.10 -5.26
C PHE A 126 9.21 5.87 -5.64
N THR A 127 8.58 4.80 -6.11
CA THR A 127 9.31 3.57 -6.43
C THR A 127 10.26 3.74 -7.62
N ASP A 128 9.92 4.60 -8.59
CA ASP A 128 10.80 4.98 -9.70
C ASP A 128 12.03 5.77 -9.23
N HIS A 129 11.87 6.60 -8.19
CA HIS A 129 12.95 7.40 -7.59
C HIS A 129 13.82 6.59 -6.60
N VAL A 130 13.40 5.40 -6.17
CA VAL A 130 14.26 4.46 -5.42
C VAL A 130 15.16 3.71 -6.41
N ASP A 131 16.05 4.44 -7.09
CA ASP A 131 16.82 3.97 -8.23
C ASP A 131 18.26 3.53 -7.88
N GLN A 132 18.80 3.97 -6.75
CA GLN A 132 20.12 3.58 -6.28
C GLN A 132 20.08 2.28 -5.47
N ALA A 133 21.18 1.52 -5.53
CA ALA A 133 21.27 0.25 -4.81
C ALA A 133 21.13 0.41 -3.29
N ASN A 134 21.69 1.48 -2.72
CA ASN A 134 21.57 1.80 -1.29
C ASN A 134 20.13 2.20 -0.92
N GLU A 135 19.40 2.92 -1.76
CA GLU A 135 18.02 3.32 -1.50
C GLU A 135 17.09 2.11 -1.55
N ARG A 136 17.27 1.22 -2.55
CA ARG A 136 16.53 -0.05 -2.63
C ARG A 136 16.71 -0.92 -1.39
N LEU A 137 17.93 -0.99 -0.86
CA LEU A 137 18.21 -1.69 0.39
C LEU A 137 17.67 -0.92 1.61
N ALA A 138 17.54 0.40 1.50
CA ALA A 138 17.06 1.23 2.60
C ALA A 138 15.53 1.23 2.74
N TYR A 139 14.79 1.04 1.65
CA TYR A 139 13.34 0.94 1.71
C TYR A 139 12.91 -0.48 2.11
N THR A 140 13.27 -0.87 3.33
CA THR A 140 12.91 -2.15 3.93
C THR A 140 12.72 -2.00 5.45
N GLY A 141 11.88 -2.86 6.03
CA GLY A 141 11.61 -2.89 7.46
C GLY A 141 10.63 -1.82 7.96
N ALA A 142 10.26 -1.95 9.24
CA ALA A 142 9.13 -1.21 9.83
C ALA A 142 9.29 0.32 9.78
N ASN A 143 10.48 0.86 10.08
CA ASN A 143 10.69 2.31 10.09
C ASN A 143 10.53 2.94 8.69
N ALA A 144 11.07 2.28 7.66
CA ALA A 144 10.94 2.74 6.28
C ALA A 144 9.48 2.66 5.82
N ASN A 145 8.79 1.57 6.17
CA ASN A 145 7.36 1.39 5.89
C ASN A 145 6.51 2.47 6.56
N THR A 146 6.78 2.82 7.82
CA THR A 146 6.07 3.89 8.53
C THR A 146 6.27 5.24 7.85
N LEU A 147 7.51 5.60 7.49
CA LEU A 147 7.76 6.89 6.83
C LEU A 147 7.05 7.01 5.48
N ALA A 148 7.03 5.94 4.70
CA ALA A 148 6.37 5.93 3.40
C ALA A 148 4.84 5.88 3.53
N HIS A 149 4.31 5.17 4.54
CA HIS A 149 2.90 5.18 4.91
C HIS A 149 2.44 6.58 5.30
N ASP A 150 3.13 7.24 6.23
CA ASP A 150 2.81 8.59 6.71
C ASP A 150 2.78 9.60 5.56
N TYR A 151 3.68 9.45 4.57
CA TYR A 151 3.73 10.32 3.40
C TYR A 151 2.47 10.18 2.52
N LEU A 152 2.05 8.95 2.19
CA LEU A 152 0.81 8.75 1.43
C LEU A 152 -0.44 9.04 2.26
N ALA A 153 -0.38 8.86 3.58
CA ALA A 153 -1.48 9.18 4.48
C ALA A 153 -1.78 10.68 4.52
N ALA A 154 -0.80 11.54 4.22
CA ALA A 154 -0.96 13.00 4.14
C ALA A 154 -1.74 13.49 2.91
N ILE A 155 -1.93 12.63 1.89
CA ILE A 155 -2.67 12.98 0.66
C ILE A 155 -4.16 12.83 0.91
N LYS A 156 -4.87 13.96 1.00
CA LYS A 156 -6.31 14.04 1.32
C LYS A 156 -7.12 14.85 0.30
N ASP A 157 -6.45 15.63 -0.53
CA ASP A 157 -7.03 16.56 -1.51
C ASP A 157 -5.98 16.97 -2.57
N GLU A 158 -6.39 17.76 -3.54
CA GLU A 158 -5.53 18.24 -4.64
C GLU A 158 -4.32 19.04 -4.14
N ALA A 159 -4.45 19.80 -3.05
CA ALA A 159 -3.36 20.62 -2.52
C ALA A 159 -2.27 19.78 -1.86
N SER A 160 -2.67 18.81 -1.04
CA SER A 160 -1.75 17.85 -0.43
C SER A 160 -1.15 16.88 -1.45
N ALA A 161 -1.92 16.49 -2.48
CA ALA A 161 -1.42 15.73 -3.62
C ALA A 161 -0.33 16.48 -4.40
N ALA A 162 -0.53 17.78 -4.68
CA ALA A 162 0.47 18.58 -5.40
C ALA A 162 1.82 18.65 -4.66
N TYR A 163 1.81 18.70 -3.32
CA TYR A 163 3.04 18.60 -2.54
C TYR A 163 3.65 17.19 -2.64
N ALA A 164 2.83 16.15 -2.49
CA ALA A 164 3.29 14.77 -2.44
C ALA A 164 3.87 14.28 -3.78
N LEU A 165 3.29 14.74 -4.90
CA LEU A 165 3.69 14.42 -6.27
C LEU A 165 4.94 15.17 -6.74
N ASP A 166 5.41 16.19 -6.00
CA ASP A 166 6.64 16.89 -6.34
C ASP A 166 7.84 15.94 -6.14
N PRO A 167 8.61 15.61 -7.20
CA PRO A 167 9.74 14.71 -7.11
C PRO A 167 10.79 15.14 -6.08
N ALA A 168 10.97 16.45 -5.83
CA ALA A 168 11.92 16.92 -4.83
C ALA A 168 11.51 16.56 -3.39
N ASN A 169 10.20 16.52 -3.11
CA ASN A 169 9.68 16.09 -1.81
C ASN A 169 9.78 14.57 -1.65
N ILE A 170 9.58 13.82 -2.73
CA ILE A 170 9.80 12.37 -2.77
C ILE A 170 11.29 12.05 -2.53
N ASP A 171 12.21 12.73 -3.21
CA ASP A 171 13.65 12.56 -3.00
C ASP A 171 14.06 12.88 -1.56
N ALA A 172 13.46 13.90 -0.95
CA ALA A 172 13.68 14.24 0.45
C ALA A 172 13.20 13.12 1.41
N LEU A 173 12.07 12.47 1.11
CA LEU A 173 11.60 11.30 1.84
C LEU A 173 12.55 10.10 1.68
N ILE A 174 13.00 9.80 0.46
CA ILE A 174 13.94 8.70 0.18
C ILE A 174 15.27 8.93 0.90
N ALA A 175 15.76 10.17 0.91
CA ALA A 175 16.94 10.55 1.68
C ALA A 175 16.72 10.31 3.19
N LYS A 176 15.55 10.70 3.73
CA LYS A 176 15.20 10.43 5.14
C LYS A 176 15.21 8.94 5.45
N ILE A 177 14.56 8.11 4.63
CA ILE A 177 14.56 6.64 4.77
C ILE A 177 16.00 6.10 4.76
N SER A 178 16.82 6.57 3.83
CA SER A 178 18.21 6.14 3.67
C SER A 178 19.12 6.53 4.85
N THR A 179 18.83 7.64 5.53
CA THR A 179 19.61 8.07 6.71
C THR A 179 19.31 7.25 7.97
N VAL A 180 18.09 6.73 8.13
CA VAL A 180 17.66 5.99 9.32
C VAL A 180 18.35 4.62 9.45
N ILE A 181 18.82 4.04 8.33
CA ILE A 181 19.45 2.72 8.32
C ILE A 181 20.92 2.72 8.70
N TYR A 182 21.62 3.85 8.53
CA TYR A 182 23.01 3.99 9.00
C TYR A 182 23.15 3.95 10.53
N THR A 183 22.06 4.13 11.29
CA THR A 183 22.06 4.07 12.75
C THR A 183 21.66 2.72 13.36
N ALA A 184 21.05 1.82 12.58
CA ALA A 184 20.48 0.55 13.10
C ALA A 184 21.38 -0.68 12.95
N GLY A 185 22.47 -0.60 12.17
CA GLY A 185 23.26 -1.79 11.81
C GLY A 185 22.55 -2.63 10.76
N MET A 186 23.28 -3.02 9.71
CA MET A 186 22.73 -3.78 8.58
C MET A 186 22.42 -5.23 8.97
N GLU A 187 21.23 -5.58 9.47
CA GLU A 187 20.88 -7.00 9.70
C GLU A 187 19.42 -7.42 9.42
N GLU A 188 18.57 -6.62 8.78
CA GLU A 188 17.26 -7.15 8.34
C GLU A 188 17.35 -7.65 6.89
N PRO A 189 17.04 -8.94 6.61
CA PRO A 189 17.01 -9.46 5.26
C PRO A 189 15.98 -8.71 4.41
N VAL A 190 16.19 -8.64 3.09
CA VAL A 190 15.19 -8.13 2.16
C VAL A 190 13.98 -9.06 2.20
N HIS A 191 12.89 -8.63 2.83
CA HIS A 191 11.63 -9.37 2.88
C HIS A 191 10.74 -8.93 1.72
N LEU A 192 10.34 -9.87 0.86
CA LEU A 192 9.32 -9.61 -0.14
C LEU A 192 7.97 -9.47 0.57
N VAL A 193 7.41 -8.27 0.51
CA VAL A 193 6.12 -7.93 1.07
C VAL A 193 5.04 -8.78 0.38
N GLY A 194 4.11 -9.34 1.16
CA GLY A 194 3.02 -10.15 0.63
C GLY A 194 3.38 -11.60 0.30
N VAL A 195 4.65 -12.03 0.39
CA VAL A 195 5.04 -13.42 0.14
C VAL A 195 4.99 -14.20 1.46
N GLN A 196 4.16 -15.25 1.56
CA GLN A 196 4.23 -16.13 2.72
C GLN A 196 5.63 -16.75 2.83
N PRO A 197 6.25 -16.81 4.02
CA PRO A 197 7.38 -17.69 4.23
C PRO A 197 6.91 -19.13 3.95
N GLY A 198 7.61 -19.81 3.02
CA GLY A 198 7.35 -21.21 2.69
C GLY A 198 7.72 -22.18 3.79
#